data_AF-A0A3D2KKT6-F1
#
_entry.id   AF-A0A3D2KKT6-F1
#
_cell.length_a   1.000
_cell.length_b   1.000
_cell.length_c   1.000
_cell.angle_alpha   90.00
_cell.angle_beta   90.00
_cell.angle_gamma   90.00
#
_symmetry.space_group_name_H-M   'P 1'
#
loop_
_entity.id
_entity.type
_entity.pdbx_description
1 polymer ?
#
loop_
_entity_poly.entity_id
_entity_poly.type
_entity_poly.pdbx_seq_one_letter_code
_entity_poly.pdbx_strand_id
1 'polypeptide(L)' 'MPARRRGRPGLTPQGMRGDGRPLPRHLRRTKIVATLGPASEDLETMARMIEAGMDVAR' A
#
# COMPACT_ATOMS: atom_id res chain seq x y z
N MET A 1 9.21 -27.52 -19.70
CA MET A 1 10.16 -26.50 -19.21
C MET A 1 9.49 -25.66 -18.13
N PRO A 2 9.70 -25.91 -16.82
CA PRO A 2 9.08 -25.10 -15.76
C PRO A 2 9.91 -23.85 -15.43
N ALA A 3 9.25 -22.70 -15.37
CA ALA A 3 9.88 -21.41 -15.08
C ALA A 3 10.38 -21.33 -13.63
N ARG A 4 11.68 -21.04 -13.46
CA ARG A 4 12.34 -20.92 -12.15
C ARG A 4 11.76 -19.73 -11.39
N ARG A 5 11.01 -19.99 -10.30
CA ARG A 5 10.74 -18.98 -9.27
C ARG A 5 12.04 -18.73 -8.50
N ARG A 6 12.75 -17.65 -8.84
CA ARG A 6 13.84 -17.15 -8.01
C ARG A 6 13.20 -16.60 -6.72
N GLY A 7 13.54 -17.21 -5.58
CA GLY A 7 13.07 -16.76 -4.27
C GLY A 7 13.31 -15.27 -4.10
N ARG A 8 12.28 -14.53 -3.68
CA ARG A 8 12.43 -13.15 -3.25
C ARG A 8 12.92 -13.19 -1.80
N PRO A 9 14.16 -12.79 -1.51
CA PRO A 9 14.63 -12.68 -0.14
C PRO A 9 13.87 -11.52 0.53
N GLY A 10 13.30 -11.80 1.71
CA GLY A 10 12.92 -10.81 2.72
C GLY A 10 12.19 -9.56 2.24
N LEU A 11 10.87 -9.64 2.05
CA LEU A 11 10.03 -8.44 2.17
C LEU A 11 9.88 -8.16 3.67
N THR A 12 10.81 -7.39 4.22
CA THR A 12 10.61 -6.81 5.55
C THR A 12 9.44 -5.82 5.49
N PRO A 13 8.55 -5.79 6.50
CA PRO A 13 7.40 -4.89 6.51
C PRO A 13 7.73 -3.43 6.82
N GLN A 14 8.99 -3.07 7.08
CA GLN A 14 9.36 -1.69 7.41
C GLN A 14 10.28 -1.06 6.37
N GLY A 15 9.71 -0.07 5.69
CA GLY A 15 10.43 0.89 4.88
C GLY A 15 10.10 2.30 5.33
N MET A 16 10.79 2.82 6.34
CA MET A 16 10.75 4.24 6.68
C MET A 16 11.91 4.94 5.99
N ARG A 17 11.64 6.05 5.28
CA ARG A 17 12.69 6.95 4.81
C ARG A 17 13.29 7.68 6.02
N GLY A 18 14.56 8.09 5.92
CA GLY A 18 15.25 8.89 6.94
C GLY A 18 14.65 10.27 7.22
N ASP A 19 13.57 10.65 6.53
CA ASP A 19 12.81 11.88 6.69
C ASP A 19 11.43 11.65 7.35
N GLY A 20 11.19 10.47 7.92
CA GLY A 20 9.94 10.11 8.59
C GLY A 20 8.79 9.74 7.65
N ARG A 21 8.98 9.79 6.32
CA ARG A 21 7.94 9.41 5.36
C ARG A 21 8.05 7.92 4.98
N PRO A 22 6.94 7.21 4.79
CA PRO A 22 6.97 5.80 4.36
C PRO A 22 7.62 5.67 2.97
N LEU A 23 8.50 4.67 2.78
CA LEU A 23 9.09 4.32 1.49
C LEU A 23 7.97 4.12 0.46
N PRO A 24 8.21 4.47 -0.82
CA PRO A 24 7.19 4.28 -1.85
C PRO A 24 6.82 2.79 -1.86
N ARG A 25 5.52 2.47 -1.72
CA ARG A 25 4.98 1.10 -1.77
C ARG A 25 5.13 0.52 -3.18
N HIS A 26 6.35 0.29 -3.65
CA HIS A 26 6.56 -0.23 -4.99
C HIS A 26 6.49 -1.76 -5.02
N LEU A 27 5.30 -2.26 -5.33
CA LEU A 27 5.12 -3.57 -5.99
C LEU A 27 3.89 -3.64 -6.93
N ARG A 28 3.07 -2.58 -7.04
CA ARG A 28 1.98 -2.45 -8.02
C ARG A 28 2.28 -1.29 -8.96
N ARG A 29 2.06 -1.50 -10.27
CA ARG A 29 2.19 -0.44 -11.30
C ARG A 29 0.92 0.43 -11.37
N THR A 30 -0.20 -0.10 -10.91
CA THR A 30 -1.51 0.54 -10.95
C THR A 30 -1.87 1.05 -9.56
N LYS A 31 -2.38 2.29 -9.50
CA LYS A 31 -2.86 2.94 -8.28
C LYS A 31 -4.29 2.51 -7.97
N ILE A 32 -4.63 2.49 -6.67
CA ILE A 32 -6.00 2.31 -6.18
C ILE A 32 -6.57 3.69 -5.84
N VAL A 33 -7.58 4.11 -6.62
CA VAL A 33 -8.37 5.32 -6.37
C VAL A 33 -9.71 4.89 -5.77
N ALA A 34 -10.06 5.37 -4.58
CA ALA A 34 -11.33 5.11 -3.94
C ALA A 34 -12.13 6.41 -3.80
N THR A 35 -13.42 6.36 -4.09
CA THR A 35 -14.30 7.51 -3.84
C THR A 35 -14.76 7.47 -2.40
N LEU A 36 -14.55 8.56 -1.66
CA LEU A 36 -14.98 8.64 -0.27
C LEU A 36 -16.45 9.02 -0.17
N GLY A 37 -17.10 8.53 0.87
CA GLY A 37 -18.49 8.83 1.16
C GLY A 37 -18.82 8.51 2.62
N PRO A 38 -20.11 8.53 3.00
CA PRO A 38 -20.52 8.34 4.39
C PRO A 38 -20.04 7.03 5.02
N ALA A 39 -19.80 5.99 4.21
CA ALA A 39 -19.29 4.71 4.69
C ALA A 39 -17.81 4.73 5.11
N SER A 40 -17.09 5.83 4.87
CA SER A 40 -15.65 5.96 5.10
C SER A 40 -15.24 7.31 5.67
N GLU A 41 -16.17 8.02 6.31
CA GLU A 41 -15.93 9.34 6.90
C GLU A 41 -15.15 9.30 8.22
N ASP A 42 -15.16 8.16 8.91
CA ASP A 42 -14.45 8.00 10.16
C ASP A 42 -12.96 7.68 9.94
N LEU A 43 -12.13 8.16 10.87
CA LEU A 43 -10.68 8.07 10.77
C LEU A 43 -10.17 6.62 10.83
N GLU A 44 -10.85 5.75 11.58
CA GLU A 44 -10.45 4.35 11.75
C GLU A 44 -10.61 3.59 10.43
N THR A 45 -11.75 3.76 9.77
CA THR A 45 -12.01 3.23 8.44
C THR A 45 -11.00 3.76 7.42
N MET A 46 -10.70 5.07 7.47
CA MET A 46 -9.74 5.67 6.55
C MET A 46 -8.31 5.15 6.75
N ALA A 47 -7.89 4.95 8.01
CA ALA A 47 -6.62 4.33 8.34
C ALA A 47 -6.54 2.89 7.79
N ARG A 48 -7.60 2.09 7.97
CA ARG A 48 -7.70 0.73 7.42
C ARG A 48 -7.61 0.71 5.89
N MET A 49 -8.23 1.67 5.20
CA MET A 49 -8.14 1.78 3.74
C MET A 49 -6.71 2.08 3.27
N ILE A 50 -5.99 2.97 3.97
CA ILE A 50 -4.59 3.27 3.68
C ILE A 50 -3.70 2.04 3.93
N GLU A 51 -3.92 1.33 5.03
CA GLU A 51 -3.22 0.09 5.35
C GLU A 51 -3.45 -0.97 4.27
N ALA A 52 -4.71 -1.13 3.82
CA ALA A 52 -5.12 -2.02 2.74
C ALA A 52 -4.55 -1.64 1.36
N GLY A 53 -4.02 -0.43 1.20
CA GLY A 53 -3.29 0.03 0.01
C GLY A 53 -4.06 1.00 -0.88
N MET A 54 -5.02 1.76 -0.34
CA MET A 54 -5.57 2.93 -1.02
C MET A 54 -4.45 3.97 -1.25
N ASP A 55 -4.31 4.44 -2.48
CA ASP A 55 -3.29 5.43 -2.84
C ASP A 55 -3.87 6.85 -2.93
N VAL A 56 -5.10 6.98 -3.44
CA VAL A 56 -5.76 8.27 -3.69
C VAL A 56 -7.21 8.21 -3.26
N ALA A 57 -7.62 9.18 -2.44
CA ALA A 57 -9.02 9.48 -2.19
C ALA A 57 -9.55 10.40 -3.29
N ARG A 58 -10.74 10.09 -3.81
CA ARG A 58 -11.51 10.95 -4.71
C ARG A 58 -12.78 11.42 -4.00
#